data_AF-X1L3D0-F1
#
_entry.id   AF-X1L3D0-F1
#
_cell.length_a   1.000
_cell.length_b   1.000
_cell.length_c   1.000
_cell.angle_alpha   90.00
_cell.angle_beta   90.00
_cell.angle_gamma   90.00
#
_symmetry.space_group_name_H-M   'P 1'
#
loop_
_entity.id
_entity.type
_entity.pdbx_description
1 polymer ?
#
loop_
_entity_poly.entity_id
_entity_poly.type
_entity_poly.pdbx_seq_one_letter_code
_entity_poly.pdbx_strand_id
1 'polypeptide(L)'
;MSFMERSARHFLTIKAAKEFKKEIEQAGLENLKILADAGTSIVGTYLNGCSPQEKARIRRDFNALLQLRVTPDMVLTELSRQMPELAPIMEGREGYKRGEIENLEAFVKEEQEVKK
;
A
#
# COMPACT_ATOMS: atom_id res chain seq x y z
N MET A 1 -5.28 -14.73 -19.77
CA MET A 1 -4.88 -14.96 -18.37
C MET A 1 -5.62 -16.21 -17.89
N SER A 2 -4.89 -17.23 -17.47
CA SER A 2 -5.44 -18.52 -17.02
C SER A 2 -6.17 -18.40 -15.68
N PHE A 3 -6.94 -19.42 -15.32
CA PHE A 3 -7.56 -19.52 -13.99
C PHE A 3 -6.52 -19.43 -12.86
N MET A 4 -5.38 -20.11 -13.02
CA MET A 4 -4.30 -20.11 -12.01
C MET A 4 -3.67 -18.73 -11.84
N GLU A 5 -3.42 -18.00 -12.93
CA GLU A 5 -2.89 -16.63 -12.87
C GLU A 5 -3.86 -15.68 -12.16
N ARG A 6 -5.16 -15.80 -12.45
CA ARG A 6 -6.20 -15.00 -11.78
C ARG A 6 -6.26 -15.30 -10.27
N SER A 7 -6.23 -16.58 -9.91
CA SER A 7 -6.28 -17.02 -8.51
C SER A 7 -5.03 -16.60 -7.74
N ALA A 8 -3.85 -16.71 -8.33
CA ALA A 8 -2.59 -16.24 -7.74
C ALA A 8 -2.63 -14.74 -7.48
N ARG A 9 -3.05 -13.94 -8.46
CA ARG A 9 -3.19 -12.48 -8.31
C ARG A 9 -4.15 -12.11 -7.17
N HIS A 10 -5.30 -12.77 -7.11
CA HIS A 10 -6.28 -12.51 -6.05
C HIS A 10 -5.73 -12.86 -4.66
N PHE A 11 -5.12 -14.04 -4.52
CA PHE A 11 -4.48 -14.47 -3.28
C PHE A 11 -3.38 -13.51 -2.82
N LEU A 12 -2.53 -13.07 -3.75
CA LEU A 12 -1.45 -12.12 -3.45
C LEU A 12 -1.98 -10.75 -3.04
N THR A 13 -3.09 -10.29 -3.63
CA THR A 13 -3.76 -9.04 -3.23
C THR A 13 -4.22 -9.12 -1.77
N ILE A 14 -4.90 -10.21 -1.41
CA ILE A 14 -5.36 -10.47 -0.03
C ILE A 14 -4.19 -10.50 0.94
N LYS A 15 -3.12 -11.23 0.57
CA LYS A 15 -1.94 -11.39 1.43
C LYS A 15 -1.23 -10.06 1.63
N ALA A 16 -1.05 -9.25 0.59
CA ALA A 16 -0.42 -7.94 0.67
C ALA A 16 -1.20 -7.01 1.60
N ALA A 17 -2.52 -6.91 1.42
CA ALA A 17 -3.40 -6.12 2.29
C ALA A 17 -3.32 -6.59 3.77
N LYS A 18 -3.20 -7.89 4.01
CA LYS A 18 -3.05 -8.44 5.37
C LYS A 18 -1.75 -8.02 6.05
N GLU A 19 -0.65 -7.88 5.31
CA GLU A 19 0.60 -7.37 5.90
C GLU A 19 0.47 -5.88 6.26
N PHE A 20 -0.10 -5.06 5.37
CA PHE A 20 -0.40 -3.65 5.70
C PHE A 20 -1.29 -3.50 6.92
N LYS A 21 -2.32 -4.34 7.05
CA LYS A 21 -3.19 -4.33 8.22
C LYS A 21 -2.41 -4.51 9.52
N LYS A 22 -1.45 -5.45 9.58
CA LYS A 22 -0.63 -5.67 10.78
C LYS A 22 0.22 -4.45 11.14
N GLU A 23 0.85 -3.83 10.14
CA GLU A 23 1.65 -2.62 10.33
C GLU A 23 0.79 -1.46 10.86
N ILE A 24 -0.44 -1.33 10.35
CA ILE A 24 -1.42 -0.35 10.82
C ILE A 24 -1.87 -0.63 12.25
N GLU A 25 -2.16 -1.89 12.58
CA GLU A 25 -2.53 -2.30 13.94
C GLU A 25 -1.40 -2.00 14.94
N GLN A 26 -0.14 -2.15 14.53
CA GLN A 26 1.03 -1.78 15.34
C GLN A 26 1.20 -0.26 15.48
N ALA A 27 1.00 0.50 14.40
CA ALA A 27 1.09 1.96 14.41
C ALA A 27 -0.07 2.63 15.16
N GLY A 28 -1.21 1.95 15.25
CA GLY A 28 -2.44 2.44 15.86
C GLY A 28 -3.31 3.23 14.88
N LEU A 29 -4.57 2.82 14.74
CA LEU A 29 -5.54 3.44 13.83
C LEU A 29 -5.80 4.92 14.12
N GLU A 30 -5.77 5.34 15.40
CA GLU A 30 -5.98 6.75 15.76
C GLU A 30 -4.84 7.66 15.27
N ASN A 31 -3.59 7.18 15.28
CA ASN A 31 -2.47 7.92 14.73
C ASN A 31 -2.63 8.13 13.22
N LEU A 32 -3.16 7.11 12.52
CA LEU A 32 -3.46 7.21 11.10
C LEU A 32 -4.57 8.21 10.80
N LYS A 33 -5.63 8.22 11.62
CA LYS A 33 -6.69 9.24 11.51
C LYS A 33 -6.12 10.64 11.66
N ILE A 34 -5.28 10.88 12.66
CA ILE A 34 -4.63 12.19 12.88
C ILE A 34 -3.81 12.62 11.65
N LEU A 35 -3.01 11.70 11.09
CA LEU A 35 -2.21 11.98 9.90
C LEU A 35 -3.06 12.26 8.67
N ALA A 36 -4.04 11.39 8.40
CA ALA A 36 -5.00 11.61 7.32
C ALA A 36 -5.75 12.93 7.51
N ASP A 37 -6.10 13.27 8.76
CA ASP A 37 -6.78 14.49 9.14
C ASP A 37 -6.00 15.75 8.82
N ALA A 38 -4.70 15.71 9.10
CA ALA A 38 -3.75 16.73 8.70
C ALA A 38 -3.43 16.76 7.19
N GLY A 39 -4.07 15.92 6.37
CA GLY A 39 -3.79 15.78 4.95
C GLY A 39 -2.43 15.14 4.65
N THR A 40 -1.84 14.48 5.65
CA THR A 40 -0.54 13.83 5.53
C THR A 40 -0.71 12.42 4.97
N SER A 41 0.19 12.04 4.06
CA SER A 41 0.20 10.69 3.50
C SER A 41 0.58 9.67 4.57
N ILE A 42 -0.29 8.67 4.77
CA ILE A 42 -0.04 7.58 5.72
C ILE A 42 1.11 6.72 5.19
N VAL A 43 1.03 6.31 3.93
CA VAL A 43 2.03 5.45 3.31
C VAL A 43 3.36 6.20 3.18
N GLY A 44 3.35 7.47 2.77
CA GLY A 44 4.56 8.29 2.72
C GLY A 44 5.24 8.39 4.09
N THR A 45 4.46 8.64 5.15
CA THR A 45 4.97 8.71 6.54
C THR A 45 5.57 7.38 6.99
N TYR A 46 4.85 6.28 6.76
CA TYR A 46 5.32 4.93 7.11
C TYR A 46 6.63 4.60 6.39
N LEU A 47 6.66 4.81 5.07
CA LEU A 47 7.86 4.57 4.27
C LEU A 47 9.03 5.42 4.77
N ASN A 48 8.83 6.69 5.11
CA ASN A 48 9.89 7.53 5.66
C ASN A 48 10.48 6.99 6.97
N GLY A 49 9.65 6.38 7.82
CA GLY A 49 10.07 5.74 9.08
C GLY A 49 10.81 4.42 8.91
N CYS A 50 10.67 3.73 7.77
CA CYS A 50 11.38 2.48 7.49
C CYS A 50 12.89 2.70 7.28
N SER A 51 13.69 1.74 7.77
CA SER A 51 15.13 1.68 7.47
C SER A 51 15.39 1.49 5.96
N PRO A 52 16.59 1.82 5.45
CA PRO A 52 16.95 1.57 4.06
C PRO A 52 16.78 0.11 3.63
N GLN A 53 17.08 -0.85 4.51
CA GLN A 53 16.92 -2.27 4.26
C GLN A 53 15.44 -2.67 4.12
N GLU A 54 14.58 -2.13 4.99
CA GLU A 54 13.13 -2.36 4.92
C GLU A 54 12.54 -1.73 3.66
N LYS A 55 12.93 -0.49 3.32
CA LYS A 55 12.53 0.16 2.07
C LYS A 55 12.89 -0.70 0.86
N ALA A 56 14.12 -1.22 0.79
CA ALA A 56 14.55 -2.09 -0.30
C ALA A 56 13.76 -3.41 -0.38
N ARG A 57 13.42 -4.01 0.77
CA ARG A 57 12.54 -5.19 0.83
C ARG A 57 11.14 -4.88 0.32
N ILE A 58 10.51 -3.82 0.84
CA ILE A 58 9.16 -3.38 0.44
C ILE A 58 9.11 -3.10 -1.05
N ARG A 59 10.11 -2.39 -1.60
CA ARG A 59 10.19 -2.13 -3.05
C ARG A 59 10.29 -3.41 -3.87
N ARG A 60 11.15 -4.36 -3.47
CA ARG A 60 11.29 -5.65 -4.16
C ARG A 60 9.98 -6.43 -4.17
N ASP A 61 9.32 -6.51 -3.02
CA ASP A 61 8.06 -7.23 -2.87
C ASP A 61 6.94 -6.58 -3.71
N PHE A 62 6.84 -5.25 -3.69
CA PHE A 62 5.88 -4.53 -4.54
C PHE A 62 6.19 -4.66 -6.03
N ASN A 63 7.46 -4.62 -6.44
CA ASN A 63 7.84 -4.85 -7.83
C ASN A 63 7.41 -6.25 -8.31
N ALA A 64 7.56 -7.28 -7.47
CA ALA A 64 7.07 -8.63 -7.76
C ALA A 64 5.53 -8.67 -7.89
N LEU A 65 4.81 -7.97 -7.00
CA LEU A 65 3.35 -7.83 -7.08
C LEU A 65 2.90 -7.14 -8.39
N LEU A 66 3.58 -6.07 -8.80
CA LEU A 66 3.29 -5.35 -10.04
C LEU A 66 3.51 -6.22 -11.29
N GLN A 67 4.58 -7.02 -11.32
CA GLN A 67 4.83 -7.99 -12.41
C GLN A 67 3.70 -9.01 -12.53
N LEU A 68 3.04 -9.33 -11.42
CA LEU A 68 1.86 -10.21 -11.35
C LEU A 68 0.53 -9.45 -11.51
N ARG A 69 0.60 -8.17 -11.94
CA ARG A 69 -0.54 -7.28 -12.18
C ARG A 69 -1.41 -7.03 -10.94
N VAL A 70 -0.81 -7.08 -9.75
CA VAL A 70 -1.40 -6.58 -8.50
C VAL A 70 -1.00 -5.11 -8.38
N THR A 71 -1.96 -4.18 -8.40
CA THR A 71 -1.71 -2.74 -8.33
C THR A 71 -1.87 -2.19 -6.90
N PRO A 72 -1.30 -1.01 -6.59
CA PRO A 72 -1.52 -0.37 -5.30
C PRO A 72 -3.00 -0.13 -4.99
N ASP A 73 -3.81 0.27 -5.98
CA ASP A 73 -5.26 0.42 -5.83
C ASP A 73 -5.94 -0.89 -5.38
N MET A 74 -5.57 -2.03 -5.96
CA MET A 74 -6.12 -3.34 -5.56
C MET A 74 -5.77 -3.67 -4.10
N VAL A 75 -4.53 -3.38 -3.69
CA VAL A 75 -4.06 -3.63 -2.32
C VAL A 75 -4.79 -2.72 -1.33
N LEU A 76 -4.90 -1.42 -1.62
CA LEU A 76 -5.59 -0.47 -0.73
C LEU A 76 -7.09 -0.74 -0.65
N THR A 77 -7.71 -1.14 -1.76
CA THR A 77 -9.13 -1.53 -1.77
C THR A 77 -9.37 -2.79 -0.92
N GLU A 78 -8.51 -3.80 -1.06
CA GLU A 78 -8.59 -5.01 -0.25
C GLU A 78 -8.26 -4.73 1.22
N LEU A 79 -7.36 -3.78 1.51
CA LEU A 79 -7.07 -3.32 2.87
C LEU A 79 -8.30 -2.67 3.52
N SER A 80 -8.99 -1.76 2.82
CA SER A 80 -10.25 -1.19 3.31
C SER A 80 -11.34 -2.25 3.52
N ARG A 81 -11.32 -3.35 2.76
CA ARG A 81 -12.23 -4.48 2.97
C ARG A 81 -11.88 -5.29 4.23
N GLN A 82 -10.59 -5.51 4.49
CA GLN A 82 -10.11 -6.23 5.67
C GLN A 82 -10.14 -5.40 6.95
N MET A 83 -10.19 -4.07 6.81
CA MET A 83 -10.25 -3.10 7.91
C MET A 83 -11.24 -1.97 7.54
N PRO A 84 -12.56 -2.22 7.69
CA PRO A 84 -13.62 -1.27 7.29
C PRO A 84 -13.48 0.11 7.93
N GLU A 85 -12.83 0.22 9.08
CA GLU A 85 -12.55 1.47 9.78
C GLU A 85 -11.60 2.39 9.01
N LEU A 86 -10.79 1.85 8.09
CA LEU A 86 -9.97 2.64 7.17
C LEU A 86 -10.76 3.18 5.98
N ALA A 87 -11.86 2.53 5.60
CA ALA A 87 -12.67 2.96 4.46
C ALA A 87 -13.08 4.45 4.54
N PRO A 88 -13.65 4.97 5.65
CA PRO A 88 -14.00 6.39 5.74
C PRO A 88 -12.77 7.31 5.72
N ILE A 89 -11.59 6.84 6.12
CA ILE A 89 -10.35 7.62 6.06
C ILE A 89 -9.85 7.72 4.61
N MET A 90 -9.88 6.60 3.88
CA MET A 90 -9.40 6.50 2.51
C MET A 90 -10.37 7.13 1.49
N GLU A 91 -11.67 6.97 1.70
CA GLU A 91 -12.73 7.36 0.77
C GLU A 91 -13.47 8.62 1.19
N GLY A 92 -13.42 9.02 2.47
CA GLY A 92 -14.09 10.21 2.97
C GLY A 92 -13.43 11.53 2.57
N ARG A 93 -12.25 11.48 1.93
CA ARG A 93 -11.51 12.63 1.44
C ARG A 93 -11.27 12.50 -0.05
N GLU A 94 -11.79 13.47 -0.81
CA GLU A 94 -11.61 13.48 -2.25
C GLU A 94 -10.12 13.51 -2.61
N GLY A 95 -9.67 12.54 -3.41
CA GLY A 95 -8.29 12.45 -3.87
C GLY A 95 -7.28 11.86 -2.86
N TYR A 96 -7.65 11.61 -1.59
CA TYR A 96 -6.70 11.08 -0.60
C TYR A 96 -6.17 9.70 -1.00
N LYS A 97 -7.07 8.73 -1.26
CA LYS A 97 -6.69 7.40 -1.78
C LYS A 97 -5.86 7.49 -3.06
N ARG A 98 -6.15 8.46 -3.93
CA ARG A 98 -5.37 8.66 -5.17
C ARG A 98 -3.94 9.10 -4.85
N GLY A 99 -3.76 10.03 -3.91
CA GLY A 99 -2.44 10.45 -3.45
C GLY A 99 -1.65 9.30 -2.81
N GLU A 100 -2.30 8.45 -2.01
CA GLU A 100 -1.66 7.25 -1.45
C GLU A 100 -1.19 6.27 -2.54
N ILE A 101 -2.00 6.08 -3.59
CA ILE A 101 -1.63 5.26 -4.75
C ILE A 101 -0.42 5.86 -5.47
N GLU A 102 -0.46 7.16 -5.78
CA GLU A 102 0.62 7.86 -6.47
C GLU A 102 1.93 7.82 -5.70
N ASN A 103 1.88 8.00 -4.37
CA ASN A 103 3.06 7.89 -3.49
C ASN A 103 3.65 6.48 -3.50
N LEU A 104 2.81 5.45 -3.43
CA LEU A 104 3.25 4.06 -3.55
C LEU A 104 3.87 3.76 -4.91
N GLU A 105 3.24 4.22 -5.99
CA GLU A 105 3.78 4.04 -7.34
C GLU A 105 5.13 4.75 -7.52
N ALA A 106 5.25 5.99 -7.04
CA ALA A 106 6.49 6.75 -7.10
C ALA A 106 7.60 6.05 -6.32
N PHE A 107 7.31 5.59 -5.09
CA PHE A 107 8.27 4.86 -4.25
C PHE A 107 8.81 3.60 -4.94
N VAL A 108 7.96 2.88 -5.67
CA VAL A 108 8.36 1.66 -6.39
C VAL A 108 9.13 1.99 -7.68
N LYS A 109 8.77 3.09 -8.37
CA LYS A 109 9.44 3.56 -9.59
C LYS A 109 10.85 4.11 -9.33
N GLU A 110 11.09 4.76 -8.20
CA GLU A 110 12.42 5.30 -7.84
C GLU A 110 13.56 4.25 -7.88
N GLU A 111 13.29 2.96 -7.66
CA GLU A 111 14.32 1.91 -7.79
C GLU A 111 14.69 1.60 -9.25
N GLN A 112 13.78 1.86 -10.21
CA GLN A 112 14.00 1.57 -11.62
C GLN A 112 14.94 2.58 -12.29
N GLU A 113 15.04 3.80 -11.76
CA GLU A 113 15.95 4.83 -12.27
C GLU A 113 17.37 4.73 -11.69
N VAL A 114 17.52 4.24 -10.44
CA VAL A 114 18.84 4.09 -9.80
C VAL A 114 19.67 2.92 -10.41
N LYS A 115 19.05 2.07 -11.23
CA LYS A 115 19.70 0.93 -11.91
C LYS A 115 20.02 1.19 -13.40
N LYS A 116 19.84 2.41 -13.91
CA LYS A 116 20.31 2.84 -15.25
C LYS A 116 21.60 3.63 -15.14
#